data_AF-J9FLN0-F1
#
_entry.id   AF-J9FLN0-F1
#
_cell.length_a   1.000
_cell.length_b   1.000
_cell.length_c   1.000
_cell.angle_alpha   90.00
_cell.angle_beta   90.00
_cell.angle_gamma   90.00
#
_symmetry.space_group_name_H-M   'P 1'
#
loop_
_entity.id
_entity.type
_entity.pdbx_description
1 polymer ?
#
loop_
_entity_poly.entity_id
_entity_poly.type
_entity_poly.pdbx_seq_one_letter_code
_entity_poly.pdbx_strand_id
1 'polypeptide(L)' 'MKRYWFELTDEHYNDLGAAISDGWQKSPAIAEAKRWMKENGVKTAILVCNSMATDNILDMIHIEEK' A
#
# COMPACT_ATOMS: atom_id res chain seq x y z
N MET A 1 13.09 -13.55 -8.71
CA MET A 1 13.00 -12.08 -8.61
C MET A 1 11.71 -11.74 -7.87
N LYS A 2 11.75 -11.13 -6.68
CA LYS A 2 10.54 -10.78 -5.92
C LYS A 2 10.10 -9.37 -6.30
N ARG A 3 9.06 -9.27 -7.12
CA ARG A 3 8.44 -8.00 -7.49
C ARG A 3 7.05 -7.95 -6.86
N TYR A 4 6.76 -6.83 -6.24
CA TYR A 4 5.51 -6.59 -5.53
C TYR A 4 4.75 -5.49 -6.21
N TRP A 5 3.43 -5.62 -6.17
CA TRP A 5 2.51 -4.54 -6.46
C TRP A 5 1.73 -4.23 -5.19
N PHE A 6 1.28 -2.97 -5.08
CA PHE A 6 0.74 -2.45 -3.82
C PHE A 6 -0.62 -1.82 -4.04
N GLU A 7 -1.55 -2.11 -3.14
CA GLU A 7 -2.86 -1.48 -3.10
C GLU A 7 -3.02 -0.75 -1.78
N LEU A 8 -3.55 0.46 -1.82
CA LEU A 8 -3.89 1.20 -0.61
C LEU A 8 -5.39 1.10 -0.40
N THR A 9 -5.79 0.49 0.71
CA THR A 9 -7.19 0.27 1.06
C THR A 9 -7.55 0.95 2.37
N ASP A 10 -8.82 1.25 2.59
CA ASP A 10 -9.31 1.67 3.90
C ASP A 10 -9.50 0.49 4.86
N GLU A 11 -10.02 0.76 6.06
CA GLU A 11 -10.35 -0.28 7.06
C GLU A 11 -11.44 -1.27 6.62
N HIS A 12 -12.21 -0.93 5.59
CA HIS A 12 -13.25 -1.75 4.99
C HIS A 12 -12.77 -2.48 3.72
N TYR A 13 -11.47 -2.41 3.42
CA TYR A 13 -10.86 -2.95 2.21
C TYR A 13 -11.36 -2.31 0.91
N ASN A 14 -11.90 -1.08 0.98
CA ASN A 14 -12.19 -0.32 -0.23
C ASN A 14 -10.89 0.24 -0.78
N ASP A 15 -10.65 0.05 -2.08
CA ASP A 15 -9.53 0.66 -2.77
C ASP A 15 -9.62 2.18 -2.70
N LEU A 16 -8.56 2.81 -2.21
CA LEU A 16 -8.42 4.25 -2.11
C LEU A 16 -7.91 4.87 -3.43
N GLY A 17 -7.56 4.04 -4.42
CA GLY A 17 -7.13 4.50 -5.75
C GLY A 17 -5.76 5.18 -5.74
N ALA A 18 -4.93 4.90 -4.73
CA ALA A 18 -3.61 5.49 -4.63
C ALA A 18 -2.64 4.87 -5.65
N ALA A 19 -2.00 5.71 -6.45
CA ALA A 19 -0.94 5.28 -7.35
C ALA A 19 0.36 5.06 -6.57
N ILE A 20 0.55 3.84 -6.07
CA ILE A 20 1.79 3.41 -5.39
C ILE A 20 2.70 2.72 -6.40
N SER A 21 4.00 3.04 -6.38
CA SER A 21 4.94 2.45 -7.31
C SER A 21 5.23 0.98 -6.97
N ASP A 22 5.10 0.11 -7.96
CA ASP A 22 5.52 -1.28 -7.84
C ASP A 22 7.03 -1.38 -7.60
N GLY A 23 7.46 -2.40 -6.85
CA GLY A 23 8.85 -2.49 -6.49
C GLY A 23 9.29 -3.80 -5.85
N TRP A 24 10.55 -3.80 -5.46
CA TRP A 24 11.23 -4.93 -4.82
C TRP A 24 11.27 -4.81 -3.30
N GLN A 25 10.96 -3.61 -2.81
CA GLN A 25 11.05 -3.22 -1.40
C GLN A 25 9.73 -2.59 -0.98
N LYS A 26 9.32 -2.87 0.24
CA LYS A 26 8.08 -2.33 0.83
C LYS A 26 8.27 -0.89 1.34
N SER A 27 9.49 -0.52 1.74
CA SER A 27 9.77 0.78 2.35
C SER A 27 9.42 1.99 1.48
N PRO A 28 9.77 2.03 0.17
CA PRO A 28 9.36 3.14 -0.71
C PRO A 28 7.84 3.23 -0.86
N ALA A 29 7.15 2.09 -1.02
CA ALA A 29 5.70 2.03 -1.16
C ALA A 29 4.97 2.56 0.10
N ILE A 30 5.49 2.25 1.30
CA ILE A 30 4.96 2.81 2.57
C ILE A 30 5.13 4.33 2.61
N ALA A 31 6.25 4.86 2.12
CA ALA A 31 6.49 6.30 2.09
C ALA A 31 5.56 7.03 1.11
N GLU A 32 5.35 6.46 -0.08
CA GLU A 32 4.37 6.96 -1.06
C GLU A 32 2.95 6.90 -0.52
N ALA A 33 2.56 5.80 0.12
CA ALA A 33 1.25 5.63 0.75
C ALA A 33 1.01 6.70 1.82
N LYS A 34 1.97 6.92 2.73
CA LYS A 34 1.88 7.98 3.74
C LYS A 34 1.76 9.38 3.13
N ARG A 35 2.49 9.64 2.04
CA ARG A 35 2.42 10.93 1.34
C ARG A 35 1.03 11.13 0.72
N TRP A 36 0.53 10.13 0.02
CA TRP A 36 -0.80 10.16 -0.58
C TRP A 36 -1.89 10.31 0.48
N MET A 37 -1.79 9.59 1.60
CA MET A 37 -2.70 9.70 2.74
C MET A 37 -2.76 11.13 3.27
N LYS A 38 -1.60 11.77 3.45
CA LYS A 38 -1.51 13.16 3.90
C LYS A 38 -2.11 14.15 2.89
N GLU A 39 -1.89 13.93 1.60
CA GLU A 39 -2.44 14.78 0.52
C GLU A 39 -3.96 14.66 0.40
N ASN A 40 -4.54 13.51 0.75
CA ASN A 40 -5.99 13.24 0.66
C ASN A 40 -6.72 13.32 2.03
N GLY A 41 -6.01 13.59 3.12
CA GLY A 41 -6.59 13.66 4.47
C GLY A 41 -7.06 12.31 5.04
N VAL A 42 -6.47 11.21 4.58
CA VAL A 42 -6.77 9.86 5.06
C VAL A 42 -5.94 9.56 6.30
N LYS A 43 -6.60 9.29 7.43
CA LYS A 43 -5.94 9.06 8.73
C LYS A 43 -5.40 7.64 8.88
N THR A 44 -6.10 6.67 8.33
CA THR A 44 -5.81 5.25 8.48
C THR A 44 -5.98 4.57 7.12
N ALA A 45 -5.02 3.73 6.76
CA ALA A 45 -5.09 2.92 5.55
C ALA A 45 -4.32 1.61 5.74
N ILE A 46 -4.64 0.62 4.93
CA ILE A 46 -3.98 -0.67 4.87
C ILE A 46 -3.29 -0.76 3.51
N LEU A 47 -1.96 -0.82 3.53
CA LEU A 47 -1.16 -1.08 2.34
C LEU A 47 -1.04 -2.60 2.15
N VAL A 48 -1.78 -3.14 1.18
CA VAL A 48 -1.74 -4.55 0.80
C VAL A 48 -0.54 -4.77 -0.12
N CYS A 49 0.31 -5.73 0.22
CA CYS A 49 1.47 -6.10 -0.57
C CYS A 49 1.19 -7.42 -1.29
N ASN A 50 1.10 -7.36 -2.61
CA ASN A 50 0.79 -8.50 -3.45
C ASN A 50 2.04 -8.98 -4.21
N SER A 51 2.15 -10.29 -4.40
CA SER A 51 3.21 -10.91 -5.20
C SER A 51 2.88 -10.83 -6.69
N MET A 52 3.69 -10.13 -7.50
CA MET A 52 3.50 -10.20 -8.96
C MET A 52 3.79 -11.58 -9.55
N ALA A 53 4.49 -12.45 -8.80
CA ALA A 53 4.88 -13.77 -9.28
C ALA A 53 3.79 -14.83 -9.06
N THR A 54 2.98 -14.67 -8.01
CA THR A 54 2.01 -15.69 -7.58
C THR A 54 0.62 -15.14 -7.34
N ASP A 55 0.43 -13.83 -7.48
CA ASP A 55 -0.82 -13.10 -7.26
C ASP A 55 -1.44 -13.33 -5.87
N ASN A 56 -0.60 -13.70 -4.90
CA ASN A 56 -1.01 -13.90 -3.51
C ASN A 56 -0.65 -12.67 -2.69
N ILE A 57 -1.49 -12.37 -1.70
CA ILE A 57 -1.20 -11.40 -0.66
C ILE A 57 -0.02 -11.93 0.17
N LEU A 58 1.04 -11.12 0.25
CA LEU A 58 2.23 -11.42 1.01
C LEU A 58 2.24 -10.74 2.38
N ASP A 59 1.61 -9.57 2.46
CA ASP A 59 1.60 -8.76 3.68
C ASP A 59 0.47 -7.73 3.65
N MET A 60 0.03 -7.31 4.83
CA MET A 60 -0.93 -6.22 5.02
C MET A 60 -0.35 -5.27 6.05
N ILE A 61 0.01 -4.06 5.62
CA ILE A 61 0.70 -3.09 6.46
C ILE A 61 -0.29 -2.01 6.85
N HIS A 62 -0.62 -1.95 8.14
CA HIS A 62 -1.45 -0.87 8.68
C HIS A 62 -0.62 0.41 8.78
N ILE A 63 -1.09 1.47 8.14
CA ILE A 63 -0.49 2.79 8.13
C ILE A 63 -1.45 3.76 8.82
N GLU A 64 -0.94 4.44 9.84
CA GLU A 64 -1.64 5.51 10.53
C GLU A 64 -0.89 6.82 10.28
N GLU A 65 -1.62 7.86 9.87
CA GLU A 65 -1.15 9.24 9.83
C GLU A 65 -1.31 9.83 11.24
N LYS A 66 -0.18 10.07 11.92
CA LYS A 66 -0.12 10.67 13.26
C LYS A 66 0.44 12.08 13.20
#